data_AF-A0A3D2BVU1-F1
#
_entry.id   AF-A0A3D2BVU1-F1
#
_cell.length_a   1.000
_cell.length_b   1.000
_cell.length_c   1.000
_cell.angle_alpha   90.00
_cell.angle_beta   90.00
_cell.angle_gamma   90.00
#
_symmetry.space_group_name_H-M   'P 1'
#
loop_
_entity.id
_entity.type
_entity.pdbx_description
1 polymer ?
#
loop_
_entity_poly.entity_id
_entity_poly.type
_entity_poly.pdbx_seq_one_letter_code
_entity_poly.pdbx_strand_id
1 'polypeptide(L)'
;MGEYVPAGLANIDTLGALLVQYGNVISIKKRGHEAEISRPTKMRWHKVAAVPLGKLTAFHIAQYRDDRRQHVSTTTVKKELQLISHALDIDRREWGLNVKNLAADVSKQVEPKGRDRRLEFGEEQSLLNAVSQSQNIWLAPLVEVAIETAMRRGELLSVEW
;
A
#
# COMPACT_ATOMS: atom_id res chain seq x y z
N MET A 1 34.01 16.87 8.27
CA MET A 1 32.77 17.36 7.67
C MET A 1 31.64 16.59 8.31
N GLY A 2 30.83 17.23 9.15
CA GLY A 2 29.70 16.56 9.81
C GLY A 2 28.55 16.41 8.84
N GLU A 3 28.08 15.18 8.62
CA GLU A 3 26.87 14.92 7.86
C GLU A 3 25.68 15.54 8.60
N TYR A 4 24.94 16.41 7.91
CA TYR A 4 23.72 17.01 8.44
C TYR A 4 22.65 15.92 8.51
N VAL A 5 22.44 15.38 9.71
CA VAL A 5 21.34 14.47 10.04
C VAL A 5 20.18 15.36 10.50
N PRO A 6 19.09 15.55 9.71
CA PRO A 6 17.94 16.34 10.15
C PRO A 6 17.43 15.85 11.51
N ALA A 7 17.13 16.79 12.41
CA ALA A 7 16.88 16.56 13.84
C ALA A 7 15.78 15.52 14.18
N GLY A 8 14.95 15.12 13.20
CA GLY A 8 13.95 14.04 13.33
C GLY A 8 14.50 12.62 13.13
N LEU A 9 15.76 12.45 12.75
CA LEU A 9 16.39 11.13 12.54
C LEU A 9 17.05 10.55 13.82
N ALA A 10 17.03 11.29 14.93
CA ALA A 10 17.87 11.01 16.08
C ALA A 10 17.59 9.70 16.85
N ASN A 11 16.58 8.91 16.50
CA ASN A 11 16.30 7.59 17.14
C ASN A 11 15.58 6.63 16.17
N ILE A 12 16.09 6.44 14.95
CA ILE A 12 15.58 5.37 14.07
C ILE A 12 16.30 4.07 14.40
N ASP A 13 15.90 3.45 15.51
CA ASP A 13 16.59 2.25 16.01
C ASP A 13 15.96 0.96 15.48
N THR A 14 14.69 1.03 15.06
CA THR A 14 13.85 -0.12 14.69
C THR A 14 13.22 0.04 13.32
N LEU A 15 12.82 -1.08 12.72
CA LEU A 15 12.09 -1.07 11.44
C LEU A 15 10.78 -0.26 11.53
N GLY A 16 10.08 -0.32 12.67
CA GLY A 16 8.86 0.44 12.90
C GLY A 16 9.11 1.95 12.88
N ALA A 17 10.15 2.41 13.58
CA ALA A 17 10.55 3.82 13.55
C ALA A 17 10.93 4.28 12.14
N LEU A 18 11.65 3.43 11.39
CA LEU A 18 12.02 3.71 10.00
C LEU A 18 10.80 3.91 9.12
N LEU A 19 9.81 3.03 9.21
CA LEU A 19 8.59 3.09 8.40
C LEU A 19 7.73 4.32 8.73
N VAL A 20 7.70 4.75 9.99
CA VAL A 20 7.01 5.98 10.40
C VAL A 20 7.71 7.20 9.81
N GLN A 21 9.04 7.28 9.94
CA GLN A 21 9.80 8.39 9.35
C GLN A 21 9.64 8.43 7.83
N TYR A 22 9.68 7.26 7.18
CA TYR A 22 9.42 7.13 5.75
C TYR A 22 8.05 7.68 5.37
N GLY A 23 7.01 7.36 6.14
CA GLY A 23 5.67 7.91 5.97
C GLY A 23 5.63 9.44 6.01
N ASN A 24 6.30 10.02 7.01
CA ASN A 24 6.28 11.47 7.28
C ASN A 24 7.11 12.30 6.30
N VAL A 25 8.19 11.73 5.74
CA VAL A 25 9.14 12.49 4.90
C VAL A 25 8.93 12.20 3.42
N ILE A 26 8.66 10.95 3.07
CA ILE A 26 8.60 10.49 1.68
C ILE A 26 7.17 10.21 1.25
N SER A 27 6.42 9.38 1.97
CA SER A 27 5.06 8.99 1.54
C SER A 27 4.14 10.20 1.44
N ILE A 28 4.23 11.18 2.35
CA ILE A 28 3.39 12.40 2.36
C ILE A 28 3.46 13.19 1.04
N LYS A 29 4.58 13.11 0.31
CA LYS A 29 4.79 13.84 -0.95
C LYS A 29 4.14 13.14 -2.15
N LYS A 30 3.61 11.92 -1.97
CA LYS A 30 3.03 11.13 -3.04
C LYS A 30 1.53 11.41 -3.19
N ARG A 31 1.04 11.38 -4.43
CA ARG A 31 -0.39 11.56 -4.76
C ARG A 31 -1.34 10.58 -4.06
N GLY A 32 -0.85 9.41 -3.63
CA GLY A 32 -1.61 8.37 -2.92
C GLY A 32 -1.19 8.13 -1.46
N HIS A 33 -0.68 9.17 -0.78
CA HIS A 33 -0.03 9.04 0.52
C HIS A 33 -0.92 8.41 1.60
N GLU A 34 -2.21 8.75 1.68
CA GLU A 34 -3.11 8.23 2.73
C GLU A 34 -3.15 6.69 2.75
N ALA A 35 -3.31 6.09 1.58
CA ALA A 35 -3.32 4.64 1.44
C ALA A 35 -1.96 4.05 1.83
N GLU A 36 -0.86 4.70 1.44
CA GLU A 36 0.51 4.26 1.74
C GLU A 36 0.83 4.32 3.23
N ILE A 37 0.53 5.45 3.90
CA ILE A 37 0.75 5.70 5.33
C ILE A 37 -0.08 4.76 6.22
N SER A 38 -1.27 4.35 5.76
CA SER A 38 -2.07 3.37 6.50
C SER A 38 -1.35 2.02 6.70
N ARG A 39 -0.39 1.67 5.83
CA ARG A 39 0.33 0.38 5.88
C ARG A 39 1.35 0.35 7.03
N PRO A 40 2.29 1.30 7.18
CA PRO A 40 3.13 1.42 8.38
C PRO A 40 2.35 1.34 9.69
N THR A 41 1.20 2.02 9.77
CA THR A 41 0.34 2.01 10.96
C THR A 41 -0.18 0.62 11.30
N LYS A 42 -0.42 -0.24 10.30
CA LYS A 42 -0.78 -1.65 10.52
C LYS A 42 0.44 -2.51 10.83
N MET A 43 1.56 -2.24 10.17
CA MET A 43 2.82 -2.96 10.37
C MET A 43 3.40 -2.80 11.77
N ARG A 44 3.18 -1.65 12.42
CA ARG A 44 3.67 -1.37 13.78
C ARG A 44 3.20 -2.37 14.84
N TRP A 45 2.05 -3.01 14.61
CA TRP A 45 1.47 -3.99 15.52
C TRP A 45 2.10 -5.38 15.39
N HIS A 46 2.92 -5.59 14.35
CA HIS A 46 3.64 -6.84 14.15
C HIS A 46 5.01 -6.80 14.82
N LYS A 47 5.45 -7.93 15.37
CA LYS A 47 6.78 -8.10 16.02
C LYS A 47 7.97 -7.62 15.18
N VAL A 48 7.86 -7.69 13.85
CA VAL A 48 8.90 -7.21 12.91
C VAL A 48 9.20 -5.73 13.06
N ALA A 49 8.20 -4.92 13.45
CA ALA A 49 8.38 -3.48 13.62
C ALA A 49 9.26 -3.15 14.84
N ALA A 50 9.30 -4.02 15.85
CA ALA A 50 10.15 -3.84 17.03
C ALA A 50 11.60 -4.34 16.81
N VAL A 51 11.90 -4.96 15.65
CA VAL A 51 13.24 -5.48 15.37
C VAL A 51 14.21 -4.30 15.15
N PRO A 52 15.33 -4.25 15.90
CA PRO A 52 16.35 -3.24 15.69
C PRO A 52 16.95 -3.33 14.28
N LEU A 53 17.21 -2.20 13.63
CA LEU A 53 17.72 -2.19 12.24
C LEU A 53 19.03 -2.96 12.09
N GLY A 54 19.96 -2.84 13.07
CA GLY A 54 21.22 -3.59 13.08
C GLY A 54 21.07 -5.11 13.29
N LYS A 55 19.90 -5.58 13.76
CA LYS A 55 19.57 -7.01 13.92
C LYS A 55 18.56 -7.49 12.87
N LEU A 56 18.14 -6.62 11.95
CA LEU A 56 17.20 -6.98 10.91
C LEU A 56 17.88 -7.98 9.96
N THR A 57 17.15 -9.03 9.58
CA THR A 57 17.65 -10.09 8.69
C THR A 57 16.57 -10.43 7.68
N ALA A 58 16.95 -11.08 6.57
CA ALA A 58 15.98 -11.58 5.59
C ALA A 58 14.98 -12.56 6.23
N PHE A 59 15.38 -13.29 7.27
CA PHE A 59 14.51 -14.18 8.03
C PHE A 59 13.34 -13.43 8.70
N HIS A 60 13.61 -12.30 9.36
CA HIS A 60 12.56 -11.49 9.99
C HIS A 60 11.53 -10.99 8.97
N ILE A 61 11.98 -10.62 7.77
CA ILE A 61 11.11 -10.13 6.69
C ILE A 61 10.32 -11.28 6.06
N ALA A 62 10.93 -12.46 5.88
CA ALA A 62 10.25 -13.67 5.41
C ALA A 62 9.17 -14.13 6.42
N GLN A 63 9.48 -14.12 7.71
CA GLN A 63 8.52 -14.44 8.76
C GLN A 63 7.34 -13.46 8.75
N TYR A 64 7.61 -12.16 8.61
CA TYR A 64 6.55 -11.16 8.45
C TYR A 64 5.66 -11.45 7.23
N ARG A 65 6.25 -11.76 6.07
CA ARG A 65 5.49 -12.12 4.86
C ARG A 65 4.57 -13.31 5.13
N ASP A 66 5.07 -14.35 5.77
CA ASP A 66 4.35 -15.61 5.97
C ASP A 66 3.23 -15.46 7.01
N ASP A 67 3.49 -14.74 8.11
CA ASP A 67 2.49 -14.40 9.13
C ASP A 67 1.38 -13.53 8.52
N ARG A 68 1.73 -12.51 7.71
CA ARG A 68 0.74 -11.62 7.09
C ARG A 68 -0.13 -12.31 6.05
N ARG A 69 0.43 -13.26 5.29
CA ARG A 69 -0.31 -14.01 4.27
C ARG A 69 -1.52 -14.75 4.83
N GLN A 70 -1.51 -15.10 6.11
CA GLN A 70 -2.64 -15.77 6.77
C GLN A 70 -3.84 -14.83 6.96
N HIS A 71 -3.64 -13.51 6.92
CA HIS A 71 -4.66 -12.51 7.27
C HIS A 71 -5.03 -11.56 6.12
N VAL A 72 -4.16 -11.41 5.12
CA VAL A 72 -4.39 -10.47 4.02
C VAL A 72 -4.05 -11.06 2.66
N SER A 73 -4.57 -10.45 1.60
CA SER A 73 -4.28 -10.85 0.22
C SER A 73 -2.79 -10.78 -0.11
N THR A 74 -2.34 -11.63 -1.03
CA THR A 74 -0.98 -11.61 -1.59
C THR A 74 -0.58 -10.23 -2.12
N THR A 75 -1.50 -9.52 -2.77
CA THR A 75 -1.28 -8.14 -3.26
C THR A 75 -1.01 -7.17 -2.11
N THR A 76 -1.68 -7.34 -0.97
CA THR A 76 -1.44 -6.53 0.23
C THR A 76 -0.04 -6.78 0.77
N VAL A 77 0.33 -8.05 0.99
CA VAL A 77 1.67 -8.43 1.49
C VAL A 77 2.77 -7.91 0.57
N LYS A 78 2.60 -8.04 -0.75
CA LYS A 78 3.57 -7.52 -1.74
C LYS A 78 3.77 -6.01 -1.60
N LYS A 79 2.70 -5.24 -1.46
CA LYS A 79 2.77 -3.78 -1.27
C LYS A 79 3.44 -3.41 0.06
N GLU A 80 3.17 -4.17 1.13
CA GLU A 80 3.84 -4.00 2.43
C GLU A 80 5.36 -4.26 2.30
N LEU A 81 5.77 -5.34 1.64
CA LEU A 81 7.19 -5.66 1.39
C LEU A 81 7.88 -4.64 0.48
N GLN A 82 7.21 -4.14 -0.55
CA GLN A 82 7.73 -3.07 -1.41
C GLN A 82 8.00 -1.79 -0.62
N LEU A 83 7.11 -1.45 0.32
CA LEU A 83 7.29 -0.31 1.20
C LEU A 83 8.51 -0.48 2.10
N ILE A 84 8.67 -1.66 2.73
CA ILE A 84 9.84 -1.99 3.55
C ILE A 84 11.13 -1.89 2.72
N SER A 85 11.16 -2.50 1.54
CA SER A 85 12.30 -2.46 0.63
C SER A 85 12.72 -1.02 0.31
N HIS A 86 11.75 -0.19 -0.06
CA HIS A 86 12.05 1.16 -0.47
C HIS A 86 12.42 2.06 0.73
N ALA A 87 11.82 1.85 1.90
CA ALA A 87 12.23 2.53 3.13
C ALA A 87 13.70 2.21 3.48
N LEU A 88 14.12 0.94 3.38
CA LEU A 88 15.53 0.54 3.59
C LEU A 88 16.47 1.11 2.53
N ASP A 89 16.03 1.26 1.28
CA ASP A 89 16.85 1.91 0.25
C ASP A 89 17.02 3.42 0.49
N ILE A 90 15.97 4.12 0.91
CA ILE A 90 16.06 5.55 1.28
C ILE A 90 16.94 5.71 2.51
N ASP A 91 16.77 4.87 3.52
CA ASP A 91 17.59 4.86 4.72
C ASP A 91 19.09 4.78 4.39
N ARG A 92 19.44 3.83 3.51
CA ARG A 92 20.81 3.64 3.05
C ARG A 92 21.34 4.80 2.21
N ARG A 93 20.54 5.36 1.30
CA ARG A 93 21.00 6.33 0.29
C ARG A 93 20.96 7.77 0.78
N GLU A 94 20.00 8.10 1.64
CA GLU A 94 19.69 9.48 2.01
C GLU A 94 19.90 9.74 3.50
N TRP A 95 19.74 8.75 4.38
CA TRP A 95 19.78 8.95 5.84
C TRP A 95 21.03 8.39 6.53
N GLY A 96 21.88 7.68 5.81
CA GLY A 96 23.22 7.32 6.27
C GLY A 96 23.30 6.19 7.31
N LEU A 97 22.19 5.53 7.66
CA LEU A 97 22.20 4.40 8.61
C LEU A 97 22.79 3.11 8.02
N ASN A 98 23.07 3.10 6.71
CA ASN A 98 23.77 2.05 5.96
C ASN A 98 23.22 0.62 6.15
N VAL A 99 21.90 0.49 6.34
CA VAL A 99 21.25 -0.82 6.47
C VAL A 99 21.10 -1.44 5.08
N LYS A 100 21.53 -2.70 4.93
CA LYS A 100 21.32 -3.44 3.66
C LYS A 100 19.82 -3.61 3.40
N ASN A 101 19.39 -3.40 2.15
CA ASN A 101 18.02 -3.76 1.75
C ASN A 101 17.86 -5.29 1.70
N LEU A 102 17.41 -5.85 2.82
CA LEU A 102 17.17 -7.29 3.00
C LEU A 102 15.79 -7.73 2.47
N ALA A 103 14.87 -6.78 2.23
CA ALA A 103 13.55 -7.09 1.67
C ALA A 103 13.63 -7.44 0.18
N ALA A 104 14.63 -6.92 -0.53
CA ALA A 104 14.92 -7.29 -1.91
C ALA A 104 15.33 -8.77 -2.04
N ASP A 105 15.95 -9.33 -0.99
CA ASP A 105 16.43 -10.72 -0.95
C ASP A 105 15.28 -11.72 -0.66
N VAL A 106 14.07 -11.25 -0.32
CA VAL A 106 12.91 -12.11 -0.04
C VAL A 106 12.14 -12.42 -1.32
N SER A 107 11.90 -13.70 -1.60
CA SER A 107 11.13 -14.15 -2.77
C SER A 107 9.75 -13.47 -2.82
N LYS A 108 9.51 -12.78 -3.94
CA LYS A 108 8.26 -12.05 -4.22
C LYS A 108 7.18 -13.05 -4.57
N GLN A 109 6.01 -12.91 -3.96
CA GLN A 109 4.86 -13.76 -4.24
C GLN A 109 4.26 -13.44 -5.61
N VAL A 110 3.82 -14.49 -6.31
CA VAL A 110 3.09 -14.37 -7.58
C VAL A 110 1.76 -13.67 -7.32
N GLU A 111 1.47 -12.62 -8.08
CA GLU A 111 0.18 -11.95 -7.95
C GLU A 111 -0.96 -12.86 -8.41
N PRO A 112 -2.10 -12.85 -7.70
CA PRO A 112 -3.29 -13.50 -8.23
C PRO A 112 -3.66 -12.85 -9.56
N LYS A 113 -4.19 -13.64 -10.51
CA LYS A 113 -4.72 -13.11 -11.76
C LYS A 113 -5.72 -11.99 -11.46
N GLY A 114 -5.64 -10.92 -12.25
CA GLY A 114 -6.62 -9.85 -12.23
C GLY A 114 -8.03 -10.39 -12.48
N ARG A 115 -9.03 -9.61 -12.09
CA ARG A 115 -10.41 -9.91 -12.49
C ARG A 115 -10.59 -9.44 -13.93
N ASP A 116 -10.75 -10.39 -14.85
CA ASP A 116 -10.97 -10.10 -16.29
C ASP A 116 -12.44 -10.32 -16.71
N ARG A 117 -13.32 -10.65 -15.76
CA ARG A 117 -14.74 -10.90 -16.01
C ARG A 117 -15.49 -9.59 -16.29
N ARG A 118 -16.24 -9.56 -17.39
CA ARG A 118 -17.24 -8.53 -17.72
C ARG A 118 -18.64 -8.99 -17.31
N LEU A 119 -19.60 -8.06 -17.34
CA LEU A 119 -21.02 -8.39 -17.16
C LEU A 119 -21.45 -9.38 -18.24
N GLU A 120 -22.07 -10.47 -17.83
CA GLU A 120 -22.67 -11.48 -18.71
C GLU A 120 -24.08 -11.03 -19.15
N PHE A 121 -24.62 -11.71 -20.17
CA PHE A 121 -25.95 -11.39 -20.69
C PHE A 121 -27.01 -11.43 -19.57
N GLY A 122 -27.78 -10.34 -19.44
CA GLY A 122 -28.81 -10.16 -18.41
C GLY A 122 -28.32 -9.63 -17.06
N GLU A 123 -27.01 -9.66 -16.76
CA GLU A 123 -26.48 -9.11 -15.51
C GLU A 123 -26.57 -7.60 -15.45
N GLU A 124 -26.35 -6.93 -16.58
CA GLU A 124 -26.50 -5.48 -16.70
C GLU A 124 -27.92 -5.03 -16.34
N GLN A 125 -28.94 -5.67 -16.93
CA GLN A 125 -30.33 -5.38 -16.61
C GLN A 125 -30.64 -5.65 -15.14
N SER A 126 -30.15 -6.77 -14.60
CA SER A 126 -30.33 -7.09 -13.19
C SER A 126 -29.67 -6.05 -12.28
N LEU A 127 -28.49 -5.56 -12.65
CA LEU A 127 -27.76 -4.51 -11.92
C LEU A 127 -28.53 -3.19 -11.95
N LEU A 128 -28.95 -2.73 -13.13
CA LEU A 128 -29.71 -1.49 -13.27
C LEU A 128 -31.05 -1.54 -12.53
N ASN A 129 -31.74 -2.69 -12.58
CA ASN A 129 -32.98 -2.91 -11.82
C ASN A 129 -32.77 -2.87 -10.30
N ALA A 130 -31.65 -3.38 -9.79
CA ALA A 130 -31.35 -3.32 -8.37
C ALA A 130 -30.94 -1.91 -7.94
N VAL A 131 -30.15 -1.23 -8.76
CA VAL A 131 -29.66 0.12 -8.51
C VAL A 131 -30.80 1.15 -8.53
N SER A 132 -31.80 0.97 -9.39
CA SER A 132 -32.97 1.85 -9.46
C SER A 132 -33.86 1.82 -8.21
N GLN A 133 -33.73 0.79 -7.36
CA GLN A 133 -34.42 0.72 -6.06
C GLN A 133 -33.70 1.52 -4.96
N SER A 134 -32.52 2.05 -5.24
CA SER A 134 -31.76 2.87 -4.29
C SER A 134 -32.48 4.18 -4.01
N GLN A 135 -32.44 4.63 -2.75
CA GLN A 135 -32.93 5.96 -2.35
C GLN A 135 -32.09 7.10 -2.97
N ASN A 136 -30.87 6.80 -3.42
CA ASN A 136 -30.03 7.79 -4.10
C ASN A 136 -30.35 7.85 -5.59
N ILE A 137 -31.09 8.88 -5.99
CA ILE A 137 -31.51 9.14 -7.37
C ILE A 137 -30.35 9.21 -8.38
N TRP A 138 -29.14 9.54 -7.93
CA TRP A 138 -27.96 9.68 -8.80
C TRP A 138 -27.26 8.36 -9.06
N LEU A 139 -27.57 7.31 -8.30
CA LEU A 139 -26.84 6.04 -8.42
C LEU A 139 -27.10 5.35 -9.76
N ALA A 140 -28.35 5.32 -10.23
CA ALA A 140 -28.71 4.69 -11.50
C ALA A 140 -28.06 5.39 -12.70
N PRO A 141 -28.20 6.72 -12.89
CA PRO A 141 -27.52 7.42 -13.98
C PRO A 141 -25.99 7.29 -13.92
N LEU A 142 -25.41 7.34 -12.70
CA LEU A 142 -23.96 7.20 -12.54
C LEU A 142 -23.46 5.82 -12.97
N VAL A 143 -24.21 4.76 -12.66
CA VAL A 143 -23.88 3.38 -13.06
C VAL A 143 -24.02 3.20 -14.57
N GLU A 144 -25.05 3.78 -15.19
CA GLU A 144 -25.25 3.75 -16.64
C GLU A 144 -24.07 4.42 -17.37
N VAL A 145 -23.69 5.63 -16.97
CA VAL A 145 -22.51 6.32 -17.52
C VAL A 145 -21.23 5.51 -17.28
N ALA A 146 -21.09 4.85 -16.13
CA ALA A 146 -19.93 4.01 -15.83
C ALA A 146 -19.80 2.82 -16.78
N ILE A 147 -20.92 2.19 -17.15
CA ILE A 147 -20.96 1.05 -18.07
C ILE A 147 -20.57 1.50 -19.48
N GLU A 148 -21.14 2.59 -19.96
CA GLU A 148 -20.92 3.10 -21.32
C GLU A 148 -19.51 3.67 -21.55
N THR A 149 -18.96 4.35 -20.54
CA THR A 149 -17.68 5.05 -20.68
C THR A 149 -16.48 4.25 -20.17
N ALA A 150 -16.73 3.20 -19.38
CA ALA A 150 -15.70 2.46 -18.63
C ALA A 150 -14.79 3.34 -17.75
N MET A 151 -15.24 4.55 -17.38
CA MET A 151 -14.50 5.48 -16.54
C MET A 151 -14.33 4.93 -15.13
N ARG A 152 -13.22 5.27 -14.47
CA ARG A 152 -13.03 4.93 -13.05
C ARG A 152 -13.96 5.77 -12.19
N ARG A 153 -14.38 5.23 -11.03
CA ARG A 153 -15.22 5.96 -10.06
C ARG A 153 -14.71 7.37 -9.73
N GLY A 154 -13.41 7.54 -9.55
CA GLY A 154 -12.84 8.87 -9.28
C GLY A 154 -13.00 9.85 -10.45
N GLU A 155 -12.91 9.35 -11.69
CA GLU A 155 -13.11 10.15 -12.90
C GLU A 155 -14.60 10.51 -13.05
N LEU A 156 -15.51 9.55 -12.84
CA LEU A 156 -16.96 9.76 -12.85
C LEU A 156 -17.42 10.83 -11.85
N LEU A 157 -16.82 10.87 -10.66
CA LEU A 157 -17.15 11.82 -9.60
C LEU A 157 -16.48 13.19 -9.78
N SER A 158 -15.62 13.35 -10.80
CA SER A 158 -14.92 14.61 -11.11
C SER A 158 -15.28 15.15 -12.49
N VAL A 159 -16.38 14.66 -13.08
CA VAL A 159 -16.91 15.19 -14.35
C VAL A 159 -17.45 16.60 -14.10
N GLU A 160 -17.01 17.53 -14.93
CA GLU A 160 -17.53 18.89 -15.01
C GLU A 160 -18.28 19.06 -16.33
N TRP A 161 -19.25 19.98 -16.35
CA TRP A 161 -20.11 20.26 -17.50
C TRP A 161 -19.41 21.10 -18.57
#